data_AF-A0A7S0XMP7-F1
#
_entry.id   AF-A0A7S0XMP7-F1
#
_cell.length_a   1.000
_cell.length_b   1.000
_cell.length_c   1.000
_cell.angle_alpha   90.00
_cell.angle_beta   90.00
_cell.angle_gamma   90.00
#
_symmetry.space_group_name_H-M   'P 1'
#
loop_
_entity.id
_entity.type
_entity.pdbx_description
1 polymer ?
#
loop_
_entity_poly.entity_id
_entity_poly.type
_entity_poly.pdbx_seq_one_letter_code
_entity_poly.pdbx_strand_id
1 'polypeptide(L)'
;SDETRVTIPAMIAVGTLTYGVVPGVLILTSKRPAEPVELFIILRDALFFLCGLVTLAVCMRKNDHLGAKAGSMLATVYVVYLVFVIGLARHDVPPPKSQQQHSQPLLPGARARPRGWMAVYWGLRWPFEKACAYTIRGGPVISFLLVLLWLGLLSYAAIQTTTTIAQLCGASYATSGVVVLALGSQLPDFIAAVNLSRHAESIADGLAQAGGSQVLNVTLGLGLPLMVFSLLTGSTIETTNTEDVVDLVFLCSIMVLIFVLTLTLAAEHPNPPCGSPSAVDDLEHSSTPPSSAAAAA
;
A
#
# COMPACT_ATOMS: atom_id res chain seq x y z
N SER A 1 10.15 4.25 -25.55
CA SER A 1 11.43 3.80 -24.94
C SER A 1 11.11 2.85 -23.80
N ASP A 2 11.98 1.87 -23.51
CA ASP A 2 11.68 0.70 -22.65
C ASP A 2 11.13 0.98 -21.24
N GLU A 3 11.22 2.22 -20.74
CA GLU A 3 10.75 2.63 -19.41
C GLU A 3 9.23 2.52 -19.23
N THR A 4 8.42 2.86 -20.24
CA THR A 4 6.95 2.73 -20.19
C THR A 4 6.52 1.26 -20.12
N ARG A 5 7.31 0.36 -20.73
CA ARG A 5 7.07 -1.09 -20.74
C ARG A 5 7.23 -1.72 -19.36
N VAL A 6 7.93 -1.05 -18.46
CA VAL A 6 8.17 -1.52 -17.09
C VAL A 6 7.26 -0.81 -16.10
N THR A 7 7.05 0.50 -16.27
CA THR A 7 6.38 1.33 -15.25
C THR A 7 4.90 0.99 -15.09
N ILE A 8 4.11 0.97 -16.18
CA ILE A 8 2.67 0.72 -16.10
C ILE A 8 2.38 -0.70 -15.56
N PRO A 9 3.01 -1.77 -16.08
CA PRO A 9 2.82 -3.11 -15.53
C PRO A 9 3.27 -3.23 -14.08
N ALA A 10 4.36 -2.56 -13.67
CA ALA A 10 4.80 -2.54 -12.29
C ALA A 10 3.74 -1.90 -11.37
N MET A 11 3.15 -0.77 -11.75
CA MET A 11 2.09 -0.15 -10.95
C MET A 11 0.87 -1.06 -10.79
N ILE A 12 0.45 -1.74 -11.85
CA ILE A 12 -0.70 -2.66 -11.77
C ILE A 12 -0.34 -3.88 -10.90
N ALA A 13 0.89 -4.41 -11.04
CA ALA A 13 1.38 -5.48 -10.18
C ALA A 13 1.43 -5.08 -8.69
N VAL A 14 1.79 -3.84 -8.38
CA VAL A 14 1.74 -3.28 -7.01
C VAL A 14 0.31 -3.24 -6.48
N GLY A 15 -0.66 -2.86 -7.31
CA GLY A 15 -2.09 -2.95 -6.96
C GLY A 15 -2.50 -4.39 -6.62
N THR A 16 -2.10 -5.35 -7.44
CA THR A 16 -2.35 -6.78 -7.19
C THR A 16 -1.74 -7.27 -5.88
N LEU A 17 -0.50 -6.88 -5.57
CA LEU A 17 0.12 -7.19 -4.27
C LEU A 17 -0.63 -6.55 -3.11
N THR A 18 -1.11 -5.31 -3.30
CA THR A 18 -1.85 -4.58 -2.26
C THR A 18 -3.15 -5.26 -1.90
N TYR A 19 -3.97 -5.63 -2.88
CA TYR A 19 -5.27 -6.24 -2.61
C TYR A 19 -5.20 -7.76 -2.41
N GLY A 20 -4.12 -8.42 -2.85
CA GLY A 20 -3.95 -9.87 -2.71
C GLY A 20 -3.13 -10.32 -1.49
N VAL A 21 -2.06 -9.60 -1.13
CA VAL A 21 -1.09 -10.05 -0.11
C VAL A 21 -1.21 -9.27 1.19
N VAL A 22 -1.31 -7.94 1.11
CA VAL A 22 -1.31 -7.07 2.31
C VAL A 22 -2.37 -7.47 3.33
N PRO A 23 -3.64 -7.74 2.96
CA PRO A 23 -4.67 -8.13 3.94
C PRO A 23 -4.27 -9.37 4.74
N GLY A 24 -3.74 -10.39 4.08
CA GLY A 24 -3.28 -11.62 4.74
C GLY A 24 -2.15 -11.35 5.72
N VAL A 25 -1.19 -10.51 5.37
CA VAL A 25 -0.10 -10.14 6.28
C VAL A 25 -0.63 -9.32 7.47
N LEU A 26 -1.52 -8.36 7.24
CA LEU A 26 -2.10 -7.57 8.33
C LEU A 26 -2.87 -8.44 9.31
N ILE A 27 -3.62 -9.43 8.81
CA ILE A 27 -4.31 -10.42 9.65
C ILE A 27 -3.29 -11.24 10.46
N LEU A 28 -2.22 -11.74 9.84
CA LEU A 28 -1.20 -12.56 10.52
C LEU A 28 -0.34 -11.78 11.52
N THR A 29 -0.23 -10.45 11.36
CA THR A 29 0.61 -9.60 12.21
C THR A 29 -0.17 -8.87 13.30
N SER A 30 -1.51 -8.81 13.18
CA SER A 30 -2.38 -8.25 14.20
C SER A 30 -2.46 -9.16 15.42
N LYS A 31 -2.41 -8.56 16.62
CA LYS A 31 -2.43 -9.28 17.91
C LYS A 31 -3.80 -9.29 18.58
N ARG A 32 -4.81 -8.64 18.00
CA ARG A 32 -6.14 -8.48 18.59
C ARG A 32 -7.24 -8.87 17.60
N PRO A 33 -8.41 -9.31 18.10
CA PRO A 33 -9.56 -9.59 17.24
C PRO A 33 -9.90 -8.34 16.41
N ALA A 34 -10.25 -8.56 15.14
CA ALA A 34 -10.59 -7.48 14.23
C ALA A 34 -11.76 -6.66 14.80
N GLU A 35 -11.52 -5.38 15.07
CA GLU A 35 -12.60 -4.42 15.27
C GLU A 35 -13.49 -4.36 14.01
N PRO A 36 -14.77 -3.98 14.15
CA PRO A 36 -15.66 -3.84 13.00
C PRO A 36 -15.00 -2.91 11.97
N VAL A 37 -14.69 -3.50 10.82
CA VAL A 37 -14.02 -2.80 9.73
C VAL A 37 -14.92 -1.67 9.24
N GLU A 38 -14.40 -0.45 9.14
CA GLU A 38 -15.08 0.64 8.42
C GLU A 38 -15.09 0.32 6.91
N LEU A 39 -15.95 -0.62 6.54
CA LEU A 39 -16.07 -1.18 5.20
C LEU A 39 -16.27 -0.08 4.15
N PHE A 40 -16.91 1.01 4.53
CA PHE A 40 -17.12 2.18 3.70
C PHE A 40 -15.81 2.84 3.21
N ILE A 41 -14.81 3.01 4.09
CA ILE A 41 -13.52 3.63 3.72
C ILE A 41 -12.79 2.76 2.69
N ILE A 42 -12.74 1.45 2.96
CA ILE A 42 -12.05 0.49 2.10
C ILE A 42 -12.78 0.35 0.76
N LEU A 43 -14.11 0.26 0.78
CA LEU A 43 -14.93 0.16 -0.42
C LEU A 43 -14.80 1.41 -1.31
N ARG A 44 -14.78 2.60 -0.70
CA ARG A 44 -14.50 3.86 -1.40
C ARG A 44 -13.14 3.79 -2.11
N ASP A 45 -12.08 3.44 -1.40
CA ASP A 45 -10.72 3.42 -1.98
C ASP A 45 -10.61 2.38 -3.10
N ALA A 46 -11.19 1.18 -2.90
CA ALA A 46 -11.26 0.14 -3.92
C ALA A 46 -12.05 0.59 -5.16
N LEU A 47 -13.18 1.28 -4.99
CA LEU A 47 -13.99 1.81 -6.09
C LEU A 47 -13.20 2.85 -6.91
N PHE A 48 -12.59 3.83 -6.25
CA PHE A 48 -11.82 4.86 -6.96
C PHE A 48 -10.55 4.30 -7.61
N PHE A 49 -9.95 3.26 -7.02
CA PHE A 49 -8.86 2.51 -7.65
C PHE A 49 -9.32 1.82 -8.94
N LEU A 50 -10.47 1.12 -8.90
CA LEU A 50 -11.09 0.52 -10.10
C LEU A 50 -11.42 1.59 -11.16
N CYS A 51 -11.97 2.74 -10.76
CA CYS A 51 -12.22 3.85 -11.69
C CYS A 51 -10.92 4.35 -12.35
N GLY A 52 -9.83 4.44 -11.60
CA GLY A 52 -8.50 4.78 -12.12
C GLY A 52 -8.00 3.76 -13.15
N LEU A 53 -8.09 2.47 -12.81
CA LEU A 53 -7.71 1.36 -13.69
C LEU A 53 -8.52 1.34 -15.00
N VAL A 54 -9.85 1.49 -14.91
CA VAL A 54 -10.73 1.56 -16.08
C VAL A 54 -10.40 2.78 -16.94
N THR A 55 -10.17 3.94 -16.33
CA THR A 55 -9.78 5.16 -17.05
C THR A 55 -8.47 4.94 -17.80
N LEU A 56 -7.48 4.31 -17.16
CA LEU A 56 -6.20 3.98 -17.78
C LEU A 56 -6.40 3.02 -18.97
N ALA A 57 -7.13 1.91 -18.79
CA ALA A 57 -7.40 0.95 -19.86
C ALA A 57 -8.14 1.57 -21.05
N VAL A 58 -9.13 2.44 -20.80
CA VAL A 58 -9.85 3.17 -21.87
C VAL A 58 -8.93 4.13 -22.61
N CYS A 59 -8.03 4.82 -21.89
CA CYS A 59 -7.07 5.72 -22.52
C CYS A 59 -6.11 4.96 -23.43
N MET A 60 -5.61 3.81 -22.98
CA MET A 60 -4.69 2.97 -23.74
C MET A 60 -5.36 2.30 -24.95
N ARG A 61 -6.63 1.88 -24.84
CA ARG A 61 -7.37 1.29 -25.99
C ARG A 61 -7.75 2.30 -27.07
N LYS A 62 -8.01 3.56 -26.71
CA LYS A 62 -8.49 4.57 -27.66
C LYS A 62 -7.38 5.25 -28.43
N ASN A 63 -6.23 5.43 -27.80
CA ASN A 63 -5.06 6.02 -28.42
C ASN A 63 -3.90 5.12 -28.03
N ASP A 64 -3.14 4.59 -29.00
CA ASP A 64 -1.86 3.90 -28.76
C ASP A 64 -0.76 4.85 -28.18
N HIS A 65 -1.20 6.01 -27.68
CA HIS A 65 -0.40 7.08 -27.14
C HIS A 65 -1.07 7.64 -25.87
N LEU A 66 -0.33 7.62 -24.77
CA LEU A 66 -0.66 8.32 -23.54
C LEU A 66 -0.16 9.77 -23.65
N GLY A 67 -1.08 10.72 -23.58
CA GLY A 67 -0.77 12.15 -23.66
C GLY A 67 -1.39 12.97 -22.53
N ALA A 68 -1.32 14.29 -22.65
CA ALA A 68 -1.87 15.23 -21.66
C ALA A 68 -3.35 14.97 -21.34
N LYS A 69 -4.14 14.57 -22.35
CA LYS A 69 -5.56 14.22 -22.16
C LYS A 69 -5.74 13.04 -21.20
N ALA A 70 -5.01 11.95 -21.39
CA ALA A 70 -5.08 10.79 -20.49
C ALA A 70 -4.61 11.16 -19.08
N GLY A 71 -3.53 11.93 -18.97
CA GLY A 71 -3.03 12.44 -17.69
C GLY A 71 -4.07 13.29 -16.94
N SER A 72 -4.74 14.19 -17.66
CA SER A 72 -5.81 15.04 -17.11
C SER A 72 -7.04 14.24 -16.66
N MET A 73 -7.41 13.18 -17.38
CA MET A 73 -8.51 12.29 -16.99
C MET A 73 -8.20 11.55 -15.69
N LEU A 74 -7.00 10.97 -15.56
CA LEU A 74 -6.56 10.31 -14.33
C LEU A 74 -6.47 11.28 -13.15
N ALA A 75 -5.90 12.48 -13.36
CA ALA A 75 -5.84 13.51 -12.33
C ALA A 75 -7.25 13.96 -11.89
N THR A 76 -8.20 14.04 -12.82
CA THR A 76 -9.60 14.37 -12.51
C THR A 76 -10.24 13.32 -11.61
N VAL A 77 -10.01 12.02 -11.85
CA VAL A 77 -10.48 10.95 -10.96
C VAL A 77 -9.95 11.17 -9.54
N TYR A 78 -8.67 11.55 -9.39
CA TYR A 78 -8.10 11.84 -8.08
C TYR A 78 -8.71 13.08 -7.40
N VAL A 79 -8.98 14.13 -8.17
CA VAL A 79 -9.64 15.33 -7.62
C VAL A 79 -11.04 15.00 -7.12
N VAL A 80 -11.81 14.20 -7.87
CA VAL A 80 -13.13 13.73 -7.43
C VAL A 80 -13.00 12.87 -6.17
N TYR A 81 -12.01 11.97 -6.11
CA TYR A 81 -11.69 11.20 -4.92
C TYR A 81 -11.41 12.10 -3.71
N LEU A 82 -10.56 13.12 -3.85
CA LEU A 82 -10.25 14.07 -2.78
C LEU A 82 -11.48 14.85 -2.32
N VAL A 83 -12.31 15.33 -3.25
CA VAL A 83 -13.55 16.04 -2.91
C VAL A 83 -14.48 15.14 -2.11
N PHE A 84 -14.60 13.86 -2.51
CA PHE A 84 -15.41 12.88 -1.79
C PHE A 84 -14.84 12.60 -0.38
N VAL A 85 -13.53 12.36 -0.27
CA VAL A 85 -12.85 12.11 1.02
C VAL A 85 -12.96 13.32 1.96
N ILE A 86 -12.62 14.52 1.49
CA ILE A 86 -12.67 15.76 2.29
C ILE A 86 -14.11 16.11 2.64
N GLY A 87 -15.05 15.92 1.71
CA GLY A 87 -16.47 16.15 1.93
C GLY A 87 -17.04 15.28 3.04
N LEU A 88 -16.61 14.02 3.10
CA LEU A 88 -17.03 13.06 4.13
C LEU A 88 -16.27 13.21 5.46
N ALA A 89 -15.02 13.68 5.41
CA ALA A 89 -14.23 13.96 6.61
C ALA A 89 -14.83 15.06 7.50
N ARG A 90 -15.77 15.87 6.96
CA ARG A 90 -16.46 16.92 7.71
C ARG A 90 -17.50 16.40 8.72
N HIS A 91 -17.83 15.11 8.73
CA HIS A 91 -18.91 14.60 9.58
C HIS A 91 -18.50 13.74 10.79
N ASP A 92 -17.42 12.97 10.76
CA ASP A 92 -17.16 12.00 11.86
C ASP A 92 -15.68 11.67 12.15
N VAL A 93 -14.71 12.51 11.75
CA VAL A 93 -13.30 12.24 12.10
C VAL A 93 -12.95 12.99 13.38
N PRO A 94 -12.94 12.33 14.56
CA PRO A 94 -12.36 12.95 15.76
C PRO A 94 -10.93 13.37 15.43
N PRO A 95 -10.44 14.49 16.00
CA PRO A 95 -9.07 14.95 15.76
C PRO A 95 -8.14 13.77 16.01
N PRO A 96 -7.19 13.49 15.09
CA PRO A 96 -6.33 12.32 15.21
C PRO A 96 -5.72 12.35 16.60
N LYS A 97 -6.04 11.34 17.44
CA LYS A 97 -5.42 11.16 18.75
C LYS A 97 -3.93 11.16 18.49
N SER A 98 -3.26 12.26 18.84
CA SER A 98 -1.86 12.56 18.54
C SER A 98 -1.22 11.44 17.74
N GLN A 99 -1.40 11.46 16.40
CA GLN A 99 -0.57 10.67 15.51
C GLN A 99 0.83 11.28 15.62
N GLN A 100 1.47 11.11 16.77
CA GLN A 100 2.87 10.81 16.79
C GLN A 100 2.96 9.62 15.86
N GLN A 101 3.29 9.90 14.61
CA GLN A 101 4.15 9.09 13.80
C GLN A 101 5.29 8.71 14.75
N HIS A 102 5.06 7.65 15.54
CA HIS A 102 6.06 7.00 16.34
C HIS A 102 6.88 6.33 15.24
N SER A 103 7.77 7.14 14.66
CA SER A 103 8.90 6.74 13.86
C SER A 103 9.76 5.92 14.82
N GLN A 104 9.26 4.75 15.24
CA GLN A 104 10.13 3.71 15.69
C GLN A 104 11.08 3.50 14.52
N PRO A 105 12.39 3.61 14.74
CA PRO A 105 13.32 3.22 13.71
C PRO A 105 12.91 1.80 13.26
N LEU A 106 12.90 1.56 11.95
CA LEU A 106 12.65 0.26 11.32
C LEU A 106 13.54 -0.88 11.87
N LEU A 107 14.41 -0.57 12.82
CA LEU A 107 15.40 -1.40 13.47
C LEU A 107 15.44 -1.06 14.97
N PRO A 108 15.79 -2.02 15.85
CA PRO A 108 15.91 -1.81 17.29
C PRO A 108 16.73 -0.56 17.64
N GLY A 109 16.31 0.14 18.68
CA GLY A 109 16.86 1.43 19.10
C GLY A 109 18.38 1.53 19.04
N ALA A 110 18.85 2.72 18.65
CA ALA A 110 20.23 3.14 18.38
C ALA A 110 21.22 3.05 19.57
N ARG A 111 21.27 1.90 20.26
CA ARG A 111 22.22 1.62 21.34
C ARG A 111 23.01 0.31 21.16
N ALA A 112 22.69 -0.51 20.17
CA ALA A 112 23.54 -1.64 19.81
C ALA A 112 24.62 -1.19 18.81
N ARG A 113 25.91 -1.35 19.14
CA ARG A 113 27.02 -1.23 18.18
C ARG A 113 26.71 -2.17 16.99
N PRO A 114 26.55 -1.67 15.76
CA PRO A 114 26.20 -2.53 14.64
C PRO A 114 27.36 -3.49 14.36
N ARG A 115 27.08 -4.80 14.40
CA ARG A 115 28.01 -5.87 14.02
C ARG A 115 27.52 -6.52 12.73
N GLY A 116 28.43 -6.78 11.79
CA GLY A 116 28.11 -7.43 10.52
C GLY A 116 27.52 -6.48 9.46
N TRP A 117 26.59 -6.99 8.63
CA TRP A 117 25.96 -6.25 7.52
C TRP A 117 25.23 -4.97 7.96
N MET A 118 24.80 -4.89 9.22
CA MET A 118 24.26 -3.66 9.80
C MET A 118 25.28 -2.53 9.82
N ALA A 119 26.58 -2.79 9.98
CA ALA A 119 27.61 -1.76 9.93
C ALA A 119 27.71 -1.13 8.54
N VAL A 120 27.55 -1.92 7.48
CA VAL A 120 27.49 -1.45 6.09
C VAL A 120 26.25 -0.58 5.87
N TYR A 121 25.08 -1.04 6.35
CA TYR A 121 23.84 -0.25 6.30
C TYR A 121 23.99 1.10 7.01
N TRP A 122 24.53 1.13 8.23
CA TRP A 122 24.75 2.36 8.98
C TRP A 122 25.77 3.27 8.29
N GLY A 123 26.83 2.70 7.70
CA GLY A 123 27.83 3.42 6.92
C GLY A 123 27.26 4.06 5.66
N LEU A 124 26.36 3.38 4.94
CA LEU A 124 25.71 3.88 3.73
C LEU A 124 24.60 4.89 4.06
N ARG A 125 23.88 4.69 5.17
CA ARG A 125 22.80 5.55 5.65
C ARG A 125 23.31 6.91 6.12
N TRP A 126 24.44 6.95 6.83
CA TRP A 126 24.96 8.17 7.43
C TRP A 126 25.19 9.34 6.44
N PRO A 127 25.89 9.18 5.30
CA PRO A 127 26.10 10.28 4.35
C PRO A 127 24.78 10.70 3.68
N PHE A 128 23.90 9.74 3.40
CA PHE A 128 22.58 9.99 2.81
C PHE A 128 21.68 10.80 3.75
N GLU A 129 21.60 10.42 5.03
CA GLU A 129 20.82 11.16 6.02
C GLU A 129 21.34 12.57 6.23
N LYS A 130 22.66 12.75 6.24
CA LYS A 130 23.25 14.08 6.36
C LYS A 130 23.00 14.93 5.12
N ALA A 131 23.09 14.36 3.93
CA ALA A 131 22.77 15.05 2.69
C ALA A 131 21.30 15.48 2.67
N CYS A 132 20.36 14.56 2.93
CA CYS A 132 18.93 14.89 2.97
C CYS A 132 18.60 15.89 4.08
N ALA A 133 19.13 15.73 5.29
CA ALA A 133 18.87 16.65 6.41
C ALA A 133 19.51 18.04 6.22
N TYR A 134 20.59 18.13 5.44
CA TYR A 134 21.20 19.41 5.09
C TYR A 134 20.40 20.11 3.99
N THR A 135 20.00 19.38 2.97
CA THR A 135 19.27 19.92 1.83
C THR A 135 17.83 20.29 2.20
N ILE A 136 17.12 19.44 2.95
CA ILE A 136 15.74 19.67 3.40
C ILE A 136 15.74 20.58 4.65
N ARG A 137 16.18 21.83 4.46
CA ARG A 137 16.05 22.90 5.44
C ARG A 137 15.27 24.04 4.80
N GLY A 138 13.97 24.11 5.08
CA GLY A 138 13.10 25.15 4.55
C GLY A 138 11.67 25.04 5.08
N GLY A 139 10.82 25.98 4.69
CA GLY A 139 9.37 25.91 4.94
C GLY A 139 8.74 24.69 4.22
N PRO A 140 7.48 24.34 4.53
CA PRO A 140 6.84 23.11 4.05
C PRO A 140 6.87 22.96 2.52
N VAL A 141 6.71 24.07 1.78
CA VAL A 141 6.74 24.07 0.31
C VAL A 141 8.14 23.75 -0.24
N ILE A 142 9.18 24.38 0.32
CA ILE A 142 10.57 24.15 -0.11
C ILE A 142 10.98 22.71 0.20
N SER A 143 10.65 22.24 1.40
CA SER A 143 10.90 20.85 1.81
C SER A 143 10.19 19.85 0.90
N PHE A 144 8.94 20.11 0.50
CA PHE A 144 8.20 19.29 -0.45
C PHE A 144 8.89 19.22 -1.82
N LEU A 145 9.27 20.36 -2.40
CA LEU A 145 9.95 20.39 -3.70
C LEU A 145 11.31 19.68 -3.67
N LEU A 146 12.07 19.82 -2.58
CA LEU A 146 13.36 19.15 -2.42
C LEU A 146 13.21 17.64 -2.23
N VAL A 147 12.17 17.19 -1.52
CA VAL A 147 11.84 15.76 -1.43
C VAL A 147 11.47 15.21 -2.80
N LEU A 148 10.68 15.94 -3.61
CA LEU A 148 10.38 15.53 -4.99
C LEU A 148 11.64 15.42 -5.86
N LEU A 149 12.58 16.36 -5.71
CA LEU A 149 13.86 16.31 -6.42
C LEU A 149 14.68 15.07 -6.03
N TRP A 150 14.82 14.81 -4.72
CA TRP A 150 15.52 13.63 -4.22
C TRP A 150 14.84 12.34 -4.66
N LEU A 151 13.51 12.29 -4.63
CA LEU A 151 12.73 11.16 -5.11
C LEU A 151 13.03 10.89 -6.59
N GLY A 152 12.99 11.92 -7.44
CA GLY A 152 13.32 11.79 -8.87
C GLY A 152 14.76 11.29 -9.11
N LEU A 153 15.74 11.82 -8.38
CA LEU A 153 17.14 11.40 -8.51
C LEU A 153 17.35 9.93 -8.08
N LEU A 154 16.75 9.54 -6.96
CA LEU A 154 16.84 8.18 -6.45
C LEU A 154 16.07 7.18 -7.32
N SER A 155 14.92 7.56 -7.86
CA SER A 155 14.17 6.75 -8.82
C SER A 155 14.98 6.49 -10.09
N TYR A 156 15.66 7.50 -10.64
CA TYR A 156 16.57 7.32 -11.78
C TYR A 156 17.71 6.34 -11.46
N ALA A 157 18.36 6.50 -10.30
CA ALA A 157 19.41 5.59 -9.85
C ALA A 157 18.90 4.15 -9.65
N ALA A 158 17.68 4.00 -9.10
CA ALA A 158 17.05 2.69 -8.89
C ALA A 158 16.77 1.97 -10.21
N ILE A 159 16.25 2.68 -11.22
CA ILE A 159 16.01 2.12 -12.56
C ILE A 159 17.33 1.65 -13.17
N GLN A 160 18.37 2.49 -13.18
CA GLN A 160 19.70 2.14 -13.72
C GLN A 160 20.36 0.95 -13.01
N THR A 161 20.21 0.88 -11.68
CA THR A 161 20.73 -0.25 -10.91
C THR A 161 19.97 -1.53 -11.24
N THR A 162 18.64 -1.46 -11.37
CA THR A 162 17.79 -2.60 -11.69
C THR A 162 18.06 -3.14 -13.09
N THR A 163 18.23 -2.26 -14.09
CA THR A 163 18.59 -2.67 -15.45
C THR A 163 19.95 -3.35 -15.52
N THR A 164 20.93 -2.85 -14.76
CA THR A 164 22.26 -3.45 -14.65
C THR A 164 22.22 -4.82 -13.98
N ILE A 165 21.45 -4.98 -12.90
CA ILE A 165 21.28 -6.28 -12.23
C ILE A 165 20.58 -7.29 -13.14
N ALA A 166 19.52 -6.87 -13.86
CA ALA A 166 18.81 -7.72 -14.82
C ALA A 166 19.74 -8.27 -15.90
N GLN A 167 20.63 -7.42 -16.44
CA GLN A 167 21.67 -7.80 -17.40
C GLN A 167 22.61 -8.86 -16.83
N LEU A 168 23.10 -8.66 -15.61
CA LEU A 168 24.03 -9.58 -14.96
C LEU A 168 23.40 -10.95 -14.65
N CYS A 169 22.11 -10.97 -14.33
CA CYS A 169 21.39 -12.22 -14.02
C CYS A 169 20.83 -12.94 -15.27
N GLY A 170 20.99 -12.39 -16.48
CA GLY A 170 20.43 -12.97 -17.71
C GLY A 170 18.90 -13.02 -17.72
N ALA A 171 18.24 -12.20 -16.88
CA ALA A 171 16.79 -12.16 -16.79
C ALA A 171 16.21 -11.24 -17.88
N SER A 172 14.98 -11.52 -18.32
CA SER A 172 14.26 -10.59 -19.20
C SER A 172 14.13 -9.23 -18.51
N TYR A 173 14.55 -8.16 -19.19
CA TYR A 173 14.47 -6.77 -18.70
C TYR A 173 13.07 -6.40 -18.27
N ALA A 174 12.06 -6.89 -18.99
CA ALA A 174 10.66 -6.61 -18.70
C ALA A 174 10.21 -7.25 -17.38
N THR A 175 10.52 -8.53 -17.15
CA THR A 175 10.00 -9.26 -15.99
C THR A 175 10.76 -8.93 -14.69
N SER A 176 12.09 -8.85 -14.76
CA SER A 176 12.92 -8.54 -13.59
C SER A 176 12.78 -7.09 -13.16
N GLY A 177 12.72 -6.15 -14.11
CA GLY A 177 12.49 -4.73 -13.85
C GLY A 177 11.14 -4.47 -13.21
N VAL A 178 10.07 -5.09 -13.73
CA VAL A 178 8.71 -4.97 -13.18
C VAL A 178 8.65 -5.48 -11.74
N VAL A 179 9.22 -6.66 -11.46
CA VAL A 179 9.17 -7.26 -10.12
C VAL A 179 9.99 -6.47 -9.11
N VAL A 180 11.23 -6.08 -9.45
CA VAL A 180 12.09 -5.32 -8.53
C VAL A 180 11.52 -3.93 -8.26
N LEU A 181 11.01 -3.25 -9.30
CA LEU A 181 10.39 -1.94 -9.13
C LEU A 181 9.08 -2.03 -8.34
N ALA A 182 8.25 -3.04 -8.62
CA ALA A 182 7.00 -3.27 -7.90
C ALA A 182 7.25 -3.56 -6.41
N LEU A 183 8.16 -4.50 -6.10
CA LEU A 183 8.51 -4.82 -4.71
C LEU A 183 9.15 -3.61 -4.02
N GLY A 184 10.12 -2.95 -4.65
CA GLY A 184 10.84 -1.82 -4.07
C GLY A 184 9.93 -0.63 -3.75
N SER A 185 8.99 -0.32 -4.65
CA SER A 185 8.03 0.78 -4.44
C SER A 185 6.95 0.45 -3.41
N GLN A 186 6.55 -0.82 -3.26
CA GLN A 186 5.51 -1.23 -2.32
C GLN A 186 6.02 -1.44 -0.89
N LEU A 187 7.32 -1.65 -0.68
CA LEU A 187 7.89 -1.90 0.65
C LEU A 187 7.59 -0.79 1.69
N PRO A 188 7.79 0.51 1.39
CA PRO A 188 7.49 1.57 2.35
C PRO A 188 6.01 1.60 2.77
N ASP A 189 5.11 1.44 1.80
CA ASP A 189 3.67 1.41 2.03
C ASP A 189 3.27 0.20 2.88
N PHE A 190 3.86 -0.97 2.57
CA PHE A 190 3.66 -2.18 3.36
C PHE A 190 4.08 -2.01 4.82
N ILE A 191 5.24 -1.40 5.06
CA ILE A 191 5.74 -1.10 6.41
C ILE A 191 4.79 -0.14 7.13
N ALA A 192 4.30 0.90 6.45
CA ALA A 192 3.36 1.86 7.00
C ALA A 192 2.03 1.18 7.38
N ALA A 193 1.47 0.35 6.51
CA ALA A 193 0.25 -0.42 6.76
C ALA A 193 0.41 -1.34 7.97
N VAL A 194 1.51 -2.12 8.05
CA VAL A 194 1.80 -3.00 9.19
C VAL A 194 1.96 -2.22 10.48
N ASN A 195 2.67 -1.09 10.44
CA ASN A 195 2.86 -0.27 11.63
C ASN A 195 1.53 0.31 12.13
N LEU A 196 0.67 0.75 11.21
CA LEU A 196 -0.63 1.31 11.54
C LEU A 196 -1.54 0.24 12.17
N SER A 197 -1.63 -0.95 11.57
CA SER A 197 -2.39 -2.07 12.14
C SER A 197 -1.87 -2.54 13.50
N ARG A 198 -0.57 -2.40 13.76
CA ARG A 198 0.05 -2.78 15.05
C ARG A 198 -0.10 -1.73 16.14
N HIS A 199 -0.12 -0.43 15.80
CA HIS A 199 -0.10 0.67 16.77
C HIS A 199 -1.43 1.39 16.93
N ALA A 200 -2.18 1.59 15.84
CA ALA A 200 -3.54 2.15 15.90
C ALA A 200 -4.58 1.10 16.32
N GLU A 201 -4.15 -0.16 16.49
CA GLU A 201 -4.97 -1.31 16.90
C GLU A 201 -6.10 -1.66 15.92
N SER A 202 -6.09 -1.11 14.70
CA SER A 202 -7.10 -1.32 13.65
C SER A 202 -6.49 -1.87 12.36
N ILE A 203 -6.91 -3.08 11.96
CA ILE A 203 -6.58 -3.66 10.64
C ILE A 203 -7.16 -2.78 9.52
N ALA A 204 -8.31 -2.16 9.76
CA ALA A 204 -8.98 -1.30 8.80
C ALA A 204 -8.14 -0.06 8.45
N ASP A 205 -7.44 0.52 9.42
CA ASP A 205 -6.58 1.69 9.19
C ASP A 205 -5.41 1.33 8.26
N GLY A 206 -4.78 0.17 8.49
CA GLY A 206 -3.71 -0.34 7.62
C GLY A 206 -4.21 -0.65 6.20
N LEU A 207 -5.41 -1.22 6.08
CA LEU A 207 -6.04 -1.46 4.77
C LEU A 207 -6.40 -0.15 4.05
N ALA A 208 -6.90 0.85 4.76
CA ALA A 208 -7.21 2.18 4.22
C ALA A 208 -5.94 2.91 3.76
N GLN A 209 -4.85 2.82 4.53
CA GLN A 209 -3.55 3.38 4.11
C GLN A 209 -3.05 2.70 2.83
N ALA A 210 -3.11 1.36 2.78
CA ALA A 210 -2.64 0.61 1.63
C ALA A 210 -3.51 0.90 0.39
N GLY A 211 -4.84 0.89 0.52
CA GLY A 211 -5.79 1.17 -0.56
C GLY A 211 -5.70 2.61 -1.08
N GLY A 212 -5.66 3.59 -0.18
CA GLY A 212 -5.53 5.01 -0.53
C GLY A 212 -4.24 5.33 -1.29
N SER A 213 -3.12 4.69 -0.94
CA SER A 213 -1.87 4.82 -1.70
C SER A 213 -2.03 4.32 -3.14
N GLN A 214 -2.74 3.21 -3.37
CA GLN A 214 -2.96 2.69 -4.72
C GLN A 214 -3.84 3.61 -5.57
N VAL A 215 -4.86 4.24 -4.98
CA VAL A 215 -5.65 5.27 -5.66
C VAL A 215 -4.75 6.40 -6.12
N LEU A 216 -3.92 6.95 -5.23
CA LEU A 216 -2.98 8.02 -5.56
C LEU A 216 -2.03 7.59 -6.68
N ASN A 217 -1.41 6.42 -6.55
CA ASN A 217 -0.45 5.86 -7.49
C ASN A 217 -1.05 5.80 -8.92
N VAL A 218 -2.17 5.12 -9.12
CA VAL A 218 -2.75 4.95 -10.47
C VAL A 218 -3.32 6.24 -11.05
N THR A 219 -3.82 7.15 -10.21
CA THR A 219 -4.47 8.39 -10.66
C THR A 219 -3.48 9.54 -10.74
N LEU A 220 -3.17 10.21 -9.62
CA LEU A 220 -2.28 11.36 -9.61
C LEU A 220 -0.82 10.97 -9.93
N GLY A 221 -0.36 9.83 -9.41
CA GLY A 221 1.01 9.34 -9.56
C GLY A 221 1.40 9.07 -11.00
N LEU A 222 0.49 8.53 -11.81
CA LEU A 222 0.68 8.36 -13.25
C LEU A 222 0.22 9.60 -14.04
N GLY A 223 -0.93 10.17 -13.66
CA GLY A 223 -1.61 11.21 -14.42
C GLY A 223 -0.90 12.56 -14.42
N LEU A 224 -0.37 12.99 -13.27
CA LEU A 224 0.31 14.28 -13.17
C LEU A 224 1.65 14.30 -13.92
N PRO A 225 2.57 13.33 -13.74
CA PRO A 225 3.81 13.30 -14.53
C PRO A 225 3.55 13.21 -16.03
N LEU A 226 2.57 12.39 -16.46
CA LEU A 226 2.19 12.27 -17.85
C LEU A 226 1.67 13.61 -18.42
N MET A 227 0.80 14.28 -17.67
CA MET A 227 0.26 15.58 -18.06
C MET A 227 1.35 16.64 -18.17
N VAL A 228 2.22 16.75 -17.16
CA VAL A 228 3.32 17.71 -17.14
C VAL A 228 4.29 17.44 -18.30
N PHE A 229 4.70 16.18 -18.49
CA PHE A 229 5.57 15.79 -19.60
C PHE A 229 4.99 16.21 -20.94
N SER A 230 3.75 15.79 -21.25
CA SER A 230 3.12 16.09 -22.53
C SER A 230 2.88 17.58 -22.79
N LEU A 231 2.61 18.36 -21.74
CA LEU A 231 2.45 19.82 -21.88
C LEU A 231 3.78 20.52 -22.14
N LEU A 232 4.88 20.06 -21.53
CA LEU A 232 6.20 20.67 -21.68
C LEU A 232 6.87 20.29 -23.01
N THR A 233 6.73 19.04 -23.45
CA THR A 233 7.39 18.54 -24.66
C THR A 233 6.51 18.63 -25.91
N GLY A 234 5.20 18.82 -25.75
CA GLY A 234 4.23 18.68 -26.84
C GLY A 234 4.14 17.26 -27.39
N SER A 235 4.73 16.27 -26.71
CA SER A 235 4.80 14.88 -27.17
C SER A 235 3.95 13.94 -26.33
N THR A 236 3.64 12.77 -26.90
CA THR A 236 2.91 11.70 -26.24
C THR A 236 3.82 10.49 -26.04
N ILE A 237 3.53 9.68 -25.04
CA ILE A 237 4.23 8.43 -24.76
C ILE A 237 3.52 7.31 -25.52
N GLU A 238 4.20 6.68 -26.47
CA GLU A 238 3.72 5.47 -27.13
C GLU A 238 3.53 4.33 -26.11
N THR A 239 2.34 3.73 -26.13
CA THR A 239 2.04 2.53 -25.36
C THR A 239 2.39 1.31 -26.19
N THR A 240 3.45 0.60 -25.79
CA THR A 240 3.75 -0.73 -26.34
C THR A 240 3.00 -1.79 -25.54
N ASN A 241 2.57 -2.88 -26.19
CA ASN A 241 1.88 -4.01 -25.54
C ASN A 241 0.56 -3.63 -24.85
N THR A 242 -0.27 -2.83 -25.52
CA THR A 242 -1.57 -2.39 -25.01
C THR A 242 -2.46 -3.55 -24.56
N GLU A 243 -2.50 -4.64 -25.32
CA GLU A 243 -3.31 -5.83 -24.97
C GLU A 243 -2.82 -6.49 -23.66
N ASP A 244 -1.52 -6.74 -23.51
CA ASP A 244 -0.95 -7.32 -22.27
C ASP A 244 -1.25 -6.46 -21.04
N VAL A 245 -1.16 -5.13 -21.19
CA VAL A 245 -1.45 -4.19 -20.09
C VAL A 245 -2.93 -4.19 -19.75
N VAL A 246 -3.81 -4.23 -20.76
CA VAL A 246 -5.25 -4.29 -20.54
C VAL A 246 -5.66 -5.60 -19.86
N ASP A 247 -5.06 -6.73 -20.25
CA ASP A 247 -5.25 -8.02 -19.58
C ASP A 247 -4.79 -7.96 -18.12
N LEU A 248 -3.66 -7.32 -17.84
CA LEU A 248 -3.17 -7.12 -16.48
C LEU A 248 -4.10 -6.21 -15.66
N VAL A 249 -4.64 -5.15 -16.26
CA VAL A 249 -5.66 -4.30 -15.63
C VAL A 249 -6.91 -5.11 -15.29
N PHE A 250 -7.36 -5.97 -16.21
CA PHE A 250 -8.53 -6.81 -16.00
C PHE A 250 -8.31 -7.80 -14.85
N LEU A 251 -7.15 -8.47 -14.82
CA LEU A 251 -6.76 -9.36 -13.73
C LEU A 251 -6.71 -8.64 -12.37
N CYS A 252 -6.09 -7.45 -12.34
CA CYS A 252 -6.02 -6.63 -11.13
C CYS A 252 -7.42 -6.21 -10.66
N SER A 253 -8.30 -5.84 -11.59
CA SER A 253 -9.70 -5.49 -11.29
C SER A 253 -10.46 -6.66 -10.68
N ILE A 254 -10.29 -7.88 -11.21
CA ILE A 254 -10.89 -9.09 -10.62
C ILE A 254 -10.36 -9.32 -9.20
N MET A 255 -9.05 -9.19 -8.97
CA MET A 255 -8.49 -9.35 -7.62
C MET A 255 -9.08 -8.36 -6.62
N VAL A 256 -9.25 -7.10 -7.01
CA VAL A 256 -9.90 -6.07 -6.17
C VAL A 256 -11.36 -6.44 -5.88
N LEU A 257 -12.10 -6.93 -6.88
CA LEU A 257 -13.49 -7.37 -6.70
C LEU A 257 -13.59 -8.56 -5.75
N ILE A 258 -12.70 -9.55 -5.88
CA ILE A 258 -12.63 -10.70 -4.97
C ILE A 258 -12.31 -10.22 -3.54
N PHE A 259 -11.36 -9.30 -3.39
CA PHE A 259 -11.03 -8.72 -2.09
C PHE A 259 -12.23 -8.01 -1.45
N VAL A 260 -12.92 -7.14 -2.20
CA VAL A 260 -14.12 -6.45 -1.72
C VAL A 260 -15.21 -7.44 -1.34
N LEU A 261 -15.49 -8.44 -2.18
CA LEU A 261 -16.46 -9.49 -1.88
C LEU A 261 -16.10 -10.28 -0.62
N THR A 262 -14.83 -10.63 -0.45
CA THR A 262 -14.35 -11.35 0.73
C THR A 262 -14.53 -10.51 1.99
N LEU A 263 -14.27 -9.20 1.91
CA LEU A 263 -14.50 -8.29 3.03
C LEU A 263 -15.98 -8.10 3.35
N THR A 264 -16.85 -7.96 2.34
CA THR A 264 -18.29 -7.82 2.59
C THR A 264 -18.87 -9.07 3.22
N LEU A 265 -18.50 -10.26 2.73
CA LEU A 265 -18.93 -11.54 3.30
C LEU A 265 -18.42 -11.74 4.73
N ALA A 266 -17.18 -11.34 5.01
CA ALA A 266 -16.63 -11.38 6.37
C ALA A 266 -17.34 -10.41 7.32
N ALA A 267 -17.81 -9.27 6.83
CA ALA A 267 -18.59 -8.31 7.62
C ALA A 267 -20.00 -8.82 7.95
N GLU A 268 -20.60 -9.63 7.07
CA GLU A 268 -21.94 -10.23 7.29
C GLU A 268 -21.92 -11.39 8.31
N HIS A 269 -20.79 -12.09 8.45
CA HIS A 269 -20.62 -13.21 9.38
C HIS A 269 -19.45 -12.99 10.36
N PRO A 270 -19.61 -12.15 11.40
CA PRO A 270 -18.57 -11.97 12.41
C PRO A 270 -18.31 -13.29 13.13
N ASN A 271 -17.06 -13.77 13.09
CA ASN A 271 -16.65 -14.93 13.89
C ASN A 271 -16.90 -14.64 15.38
N PRO A 272 -17.43 -15.62 16.15
CA PRO A 272 -17.50 -15.46 17.59
C PRO A 272 -16.08 -15.25 18.15
N PRO A 273 -15.90 -14.38 19.16
CA PRO A 273 -14.59 -14.10 19.71
C PRO A 273 -13.92 -15.40 20.17
N CYS A 274 -12.76 -15.72 19.61
CA CYS A 274 -11.87 -16.78 20.11
C CYS A 274 -11.51 -16.44 21.56
N GLY A 275 -12.24 -17.02 22.51
CA GLY A 275 -12.05 -16.73 23.93
C GLY A 275 -13.24 -16.99 24.85
N SER A 276 -14.43 -17.39 24.37
CA SER A 276 -15.36 -18.07 25.28
C SER A 276 -14.78 -19.46 25.57
N PRO A 277 -14.58 -19.85 26.84
CA PRO A 277 -14.37 -21.25 27.17
C PRO A 277 -15.51 -22.00 26.51
N SER A 278 -15.17 -22.87 25.56
CA SER A 278 -16.12 -23.82 25.01
C SER A 278 -16.80 -24.53 26.18
N ALA A 279 -18.12 -24.68 26.10
CA ALA A 279 -19.00 -25.33 27.07
C ALA A 279 -18.71 -26.84 27.30
N VAL A 280 -17.44 -27.23 27.21
CA VAL A 280 -16.89 -28.56 27.46
C VAL A 280 -16.34 -28.65 28.90
N ASP A 281 -15.97 -27.54 29.54
CA ASP A 281 -15.47 -27.54 30.93
C ASP A 281 -16.59 -27.64 31.99
N ASP A 282 -17.85 -27.38 31.64
CA ASP A 282 -18.98 -27.45 32.60
C ASP A 282 -19.47 -28.89 32.88
N LEU A 283 -18.99 -29.89 32.14
CA LEU A 283 -19.36 -31.29 32.37
C LEU A 283 -18.37 -32.05 33.28
N GLU A 284 -17.14 -31.53 33.49
CA GLU A 284 -16.13 -32.19 34.34
C GLU A 284 -16.20 -31.83 35.83
N HIS A 285 -17.08 -30.89 36.23
CA HIS A 285 -17.26 -30.53 37.65
C HIS A 285 -18.47 -31.17 38.35
N SER A 286 -19.18 -32.12 37.72
CA SER A 286 -20.31 -32.81 38.36
C SER A 286 -19.98 -34.13 39.08
N SER A 287 -18.69 -34.52 39.15
CA SER A 287 -18.28 -35.82 39.74
C SER A 287 -17.38 -35.67 40.97
N THR A 288 -17.80 -34.89 41.96
CA THR A 288 -17.28 -35.05 43.34
C THR A 288 -18.10 -36.12 44.08
N PRO A 289 -17.49 -37.18 44.63
CA PRO A 289 -18.22 -38.17 45.43
C PRO A 289 -18.58 -37.58 46.82
N PRO A 290 -19.71 -37.94 47.44
CA PRO A 290 -20.04 -37.44 48.76
C PRO A 290 -19.15 -38.12 49.81
N SER A 291 -18.32 -37.35 50.51
CA SER A 291 -17.64 -37.80 51.72
C SER A 291 -18.27 -37.19 52.98
N SER A 292 -18.69 -38.11 53.85
CA SER A 292 -18.79 -38.04 55.31
C SER A 292 -19.78 -37.08 56.00
N ALA A 293 -20.76 -37.74 56.65
CA ALA A 293 -20.91 -37.81 58.12
C ALA A 293 -22.03 -37.00 58.82
N ALA A 294 -22.55 -37.67 59.86
CA ALA A 294 -23.38 -37.20 60.99
C ALA A 294 -24.91 -37.17 60.72
N ALA A 295 -25.81 -37.68 61.57
CA ALA A 295 -25.72 -38.14 62.95
C ALA A 295 -26.97 -38.98 63.34
N ALA A 296 -26.78 -39.85 64.34
CA ALA A 296 -27.65 -40.07 65.50
C ALA A 296 -29.18 -40.22 65.32
N ALA A 297 -29.67 -41.46 65.52
CA ALA A 297 -30.66 -41.88 66.55
C ALA A 297 -31.13 -43.31 66.25
#